data_AF-R5AWL9-F1
#
_entry.id   AF-R5AWL9-F1
#
_cell.length_a   1.000
_cell.length_b   1.000
_cell.length_c   1.000
_cell.angle_alpha   90.00
_cell.angle_beta   90.00
_cell.angle_gamma   90.00
#
_symmetry.space_group_name_H-M   'P 1'
#
loop_
_entity.id
_entity.type
_entity.pdbx_description
1 polymer ?
#
loop_
_entity_poly.entity_id
_entity_poly.type
_entity_poly.pdbx_seq_one_letter_code
_entity_poly.pdbx_strand_id
1 'polypeptide(L)'
;MILCYVDWTAVSAIASAVMIIITSISIICNNRQNKHNRDASEYQNNQNRDIQIKTIQYHSRLDWLNLLKREIINLGEVLRFDIVDKFIFGKHDANNSLISECFNNVNTAKASVIAALIGHNLPKEIQFITTLDIFTKRYICFLFDLEFYYSLDFDVSRDEIKEKVNSYMVSKRGTMLEKNRIWSIIAQADYKSDSINMSSYLNQLIKKYHFEEFETSYLELIRYEYQLANNILNGAEQDK
;
A
#
# COMPACT_ATOMS: atom_id res chain seq x y z
N MET A 1 57.33 60.80 63.06
CA MET A 1 56.94 60.02 61.87
C MET A 1 56.69 58.59 62.34
N ILE A 2 55.44 58.21 62.60
CA ILE A 2 55.11 56.86 63.06
C ILE A 2 55.05 55.97 61.81
N LEU A 3 56.08 55.16 61.60
CA LEU A 3 56.05 54.06 60.63
C LEU A 3 55.21 52.95 61.25
N CYS A 4 53.93 52.85 60.87
CA CYS A 4 53.11 51.69 61.15
C CYS A 4 53.80 50.46 60.52
N TYR A 5 54.27 49.53 61.36
CA TYR A 5 54.84 48.26 60.93
C TYR A 5 53.68 47.39 60.43
N VAL A 6 53.56 47.23 59.11
CA VAL A 6 52.64 46.26 58.52
C VAL A 6 53.20 44.87 58.82
N ASP A 7 52.43 44.04 59.51
CA ASP A 7 52.80 42.63 59.70
C ASP A 7 52.61 41.88 58.38
N TRP A 8 53.69 41.83 57.59
CA TRP A 8 53.74 41.15 56.31
C TRP A 8 53.45 39.66 56.40
N THR A 9 53.63 39.03 57.57
CA THR A 9 53.29 37.62 57.77
C THR A 9 51.77 37.42 57.89
N ALA A 10 51.09 38.31 58.62
CA ALA A 10 49.64 38.34 58.70
C ALA A 10 49.00 38.68 57.34
N VAL A 11 49.56 39.63 56.60
CA VAL A 11 49.12 39.97 55.22
C VAL A 11 49.28 38.77 54.27
N SER A 12 50.41 38.06 54.35
CA SER A 12 50.66 36.86 53.53
C SER A 12 49.72 35.70 53.88
N ALA A 13 49.40 35.52 55.16
CA ALA A 13 48.44 34.51 55.63
C ALA A 13 47.00 34.82 55.18
N ILE A 14 46.59 36.09 55.26
CA ILE A 14 45.28 36.55 54.78
C ILE A 14 45.18 36.37 53.25
N ALA A 15 46.20 36.77 52.49
CA ALA A 15 46.24 36.58 51.05
C ALA A 15 46.15 35.10 50.65
N SER A 16 46.85 34.22 51.39
CA SER A 16 46.79 32.77 51.18
C SER A 16 45.41 32.19 51.51
N ALA A 17 44.79 32.61 52.62
CA ALA A 17 43.45 32.18 53.00
C ALA A 17 42.39 32.64 51.97
N VAL A 18 42.49 33.88 51.48
CA VAL A 18 41.62 34.40 50.42
C VAL A 18 41.78 33.61 49.12
N MET A 19 43.01 33.28 48.73
CA MET A 19 43.27 32.44 47.54
C MET A 19 42.69 31.03 47.69
N ILE A 20 42.77 30.41 48.88
CA ILE A 20 42.17 29.09 49.14
C ILE A 20 40.64 29.16 49.01
N ILE A 21 40.01 30.21 49.55
CA ILE A 21 38.55 30.42 49.46
C ILE A 21 38.12 30.64 48.01
N ILE A 22 38.79 31.53 47.26
CA ILE A 22 38.49 31.79 45.85
C ILE A 22 38.64 30.53 45.01
N THR A 23 39.72 29.77 45.25
CA THR A 23 39.96 28.50 44.54
C THR A 23 38.88 27.47 44.87
N SER A 24 38.48 27.35 46.14
CA SER A 24 37.42 26.42 46.57
C SER A 24 36.06 26.76 45.96
N ILE A 25 35.69 28.05 45.92
CA ILE A 25 34.47 28.53 45.25
C ILE A 25 34.54 28.22 43.75
N SER A 26 35.68 28.49 43.11
CA SER A 26 35.90 28.22 41.69
C SER A 26 35.76 26.73 41.36
N ILE A 27 36.29 25.83 42.19
CA ILE A 27 36.13 24.38 42.04
C ILE A 27 34.66 23.97 42.16
N ILE A 28 33.92 24.50 43.15
CA ILE A 28 32.49 24.19 43.33
C ILE A 28 31.67 24.67 42.12
N CYS A 29 31.90 25.90 41.66
CA CYS A 29 31.24 26.46 40.48
C CYS A 29 31.55 25.62 39.22
N ASN A 30 32.81 25.27 39.00
CA ASN A 30 33.22 24.45 37.85
C ASN A 30 32.60 23.05 37.91
N ASN A 31 32.54 22.42 39.08
CA ASN A 31 31.89 21.11 39.25
C ASN A 31 30.38 21.16 38.96
N ARG A 32 29.69 22.22 39.38
CA ARG A 32 28.27 22.43 39.05
C ARG A 32 28.05 22.63 37.55
N GLN A 33 28.89 23.44 36.91
CA GLN A 33 28.82 23.69 35.47
C GLN A 33 29.12 22.41 34.66
N ASN A 34 30.12 21.64 35.07
CA ASN A 34 30.43 20.36 34.46
C ASN A 34 29.30 19.34 34.60
N LYS A 35 28.62 19.30 35.77
CA LYS A 35 27.44 18.46 35.95
C LYS A 35 26.30 18.88 35.00
N HIS A 36 25.97 20.16 34.95
CA HIS A 36 24.95 20.69 34.04
C HIS A 36 25.27 20.39 32.58
N ASN A 37 26.53 20.54 32.16
CA ASN A 37 26.96 20.24 30.79
C ASN A 37 26.85 18.74 30.47
N ARG A 38 27.14 17.85 31.44
CA ARG A 38 26.94 16.41 31.28
C ARG A 38 25.46 16.07 31.11
N ASP A 39 24.61 16.59 31.98
CA ASP A 39 23.16 16.34 31.93
C ASP A 39 22.56 16.84 30.60
N ALA A 40 22.97 18.05 30.15
CA ALA A 40 22.55 18.61 28.86
C ALA A 40 23.06 17.79 27.66
N SER A 41 24.31 17.31 27.71
CA SER A 41 24.89 16.47 26.67
C SER A 41 24.20 15.09 26.60
N GLU A 42 23.83 14.51 27.73
CA GLU A 42 23.11 13.24 27.79
C GLU A 42 21.70 13.39 27.20
N TYR A 43 21.00 14.47 27.55
CA TYR A 43 19.70 14.81 26.97
C TYR A 43 19.77 14.97 25.44
N GLN A 44 20.72 15.75 24.93
CA GLN A 44 20.92 15.91 23.48
C GLN A 44 21.27 14.60 22.78
N ASN A 45 22.10 13.75 23.40
CA ASN A 45 22.44 12.46 22.83
C ASN A 45 21.22 11.52 22.74
N ASN A 46 20.35 11.54 23.75
CA ASN A 46 19.11 10.78 23.74
C ASN A 46 18.13 11.29 22.66
N GLN A 47 18.00 12.61 22.49
CA GLN A 47 17.21 13.18 21.40
C GLN A 47 17.77 12.79 20.01
N ASN A 48 19.09 12.87 19.83
CA ASN A 48 19.73 12.48 18.58
C ASN A 48 19.53 10.99 18.27
N ARG A 49 19.60 10.12 19.28
CA ARG A 49 19.30 8.69 19.13
C ARG A 49 17.85 8.44 18.74
N ASP A 50 16.91 9.12 19.38
CA ASP A 50 15.48 9.01 19.04
C ASP A 50 15.22 9.44 17.58
N ILE A 51 15.78 10.57 17.15
CA ILE A 51 15.68 11.05 15.77
C ILE A 51 16.28 10.03 14.79
N GLN A 52 17.45 9.46 15.11
CA GLN A 52 18.08 8.42 14.27
C GLN A 52 17.18 7.18 14.15
N ILE A 53 16.61 6.70 15.26
CA ILE A 53 15.70 5.54 15.27
C ILE A 53 14.46 5.82 14.41
N LYS A 54 13.81 6.98 14.61
CA LYS A 54 12.65 7.39 13.82
C LYS A 54 12.96 7.52 12.33
N THR A 55 14.14 8.07 12.00
CA THR A 55 14.61 8.19 10.60
C THR A 55 14.79 6.81 9.96
N ILE A 56 15.39 5.86 10.67
CA ILE A 56 15.54 4.47 10.20
C ILE A 56 14.18 3.80 9.99
N GLN A 57 13.26 3.96 10.94
CA GLN A 57 11.90 3.43 10.85
C GLN A 57 11.14 4.01 9.65
N TYR A 58 11.24 5.32 9.45
CA TYR A 58 10.65 6.02 8.32
C TYR A 58 11.17 5.49 6.97
N HIS A 59 12.50 5.40 6.81
CA HIS A 59 13.10 4.88 5.57
C HIS A 59 12.71 3.43 5.31
N SER A 60 12.73 2.57 6.35
CA SER A 60 12.27 1.18 6.24
C SER A 60 10.81 1.09 5.77
N ARG A 61 9.92 1.93 6.31
CA ARG A 61 8.51 1.98 5.89
C ARG A 61 8.37 2.47 4.44
N LEU A 62 9.16 3.46 4.02
CA LEU A 62 9.15 3.94 2.63
C LEU A 62 9.65 2.88 1.63
N ASP A 63 10.74 2.18 1.96
CA ASP A 63 11.28 1.11 1.10
C ASP A 63 10.26 -0.01 0.92
N TRP A 64 9.60 -0.41 2.00
CA TRP A 64 8.47 -1.34 1.95
C TRP A 64 7.30 -0.80 1.11
N LEU A 65 6.94 0.48 1.27
CA LEU A 65 5.85 1.08 0.49
C LEU A 65 6.16 1.10 -1.00
N ASN A 66 7.43 1.32 -1.38
CA ASN A 66 7.87 1.24 -2.77
C ASN A 66 7.79 -0.19 -3.32
N LEU A 67 8.14 -1.19 -2.50
CA LEU A 67 7.93 -2.61 -2.84
C LEU A 67 6.44 -2.89 -3.08
N LEU A 68 5.57 -2.49 -2.15
CA LEU A 68 4.13 -2.71 -2.26
C LEU A 68 3.55 -2.09 -3.53
N LYS A 69 3.94 -0.84 -3.85
CA LYS A 69 3.53 -0.17 -5.09
C LYS A 69 3.95 -0.94 -6.33
N ARG A 70 5.19 -1.43 -6.37
CA ARG A 70 5.70 -2.21 -7.51
C ARG A 70 4.85 -3.46 -7.71
N GLU A 71 4.55 -4.20 -6.64
CA GLU A 71 3.72 -5.40 -6.74
C GLU A 71 2.27 -5.09 -7.15
N ILE A 72 1.71 -3.98 -6.68
CA ILE A 72 0.37 -3.51 -7.11
C ILE A 72 0.36 -3.14 -8.59
N ILE A 73 1.41 -2.48 -9.10
CA ILE A 73 1.53 -2.14 -10.53
C ILE A 73 1.58 -3.41 -11.36
N ASN A 74 2.43 -4.38 -11.00
CA ASN A 74 2.52 -5.67 -11.68
C ASN A 74 1.16 -6.40 -11.71
N LEU A 75 0.43 -6.36 -10.59
CA LEU A 75 -0.91 -6.92 -10.50
C LEU A 75 -1.91 -6.17 -11.39
N GLY A 76 -1.83 -4.84 -11.43
CA GLY A 76 -2.64 -4.01 -12.32
C GLY A 76 -2.41 -4.35 -13.78
N GLU A 77 -1.18 -4.61 -14.19
CA GLU A 77 -0.81 -5.00 -15.56
C GLU A 77 -1.42 -6.33 -16.01
N VAL A 78 -1.49 -7.32 -15.12
CA VAL A 78 -2.06 -8.64 -15.45
C VAL A 78 -3.60 -8.67 -15.41
N LEU A 79 -4.23 -7.66 -14.80
CA LEU A 79 -5.70 -7.51 -14.68
C LEU A 79 -6.29 -6.56 -15.74
N ARG A 80 -5.50 -6.09 -16.71
CA ARG A 80 -5.92 -5.08 -17.69
C ARG A 80 -6.99 -5.61 -18.66
N PHE A 81 -7.75 -4.67 -19.21
CA PHE A 81 -8.82 -4.91 -20.18
C PHE A 81 -8.37 -5.19 -21.60
N ASP A 82 -7.10 -4.93 -21.93
CA ASP A 82 -6.51 -5.27 -23.23
C ASP A 82 -6.56 -6.78 -23.53
N ILE A 83 -6.85 -7.60 -22.51
CA ILE A 83 -7.20 -9.01 -22.68
C ILE A 83 -8.37 -9.23 -23.65
N VAL A 84 -9.31 -8.29 -23.78
CA VAL A 84 -10.44 -8.39 -24.73
C VAL A 84 -9.92 -8.53 -26.16
N ASP A 85 -8.88 -7.78 -26.53
CA ASP A 85 -8.29 -7.83 -27.87
C ASP A 85 -7.70 -9.21 -28.18
N LYS A 86 -7.14 -9.88 -27.17
CA LYS A 86 -6.59 -11.24 -27.34
C LYS A 86 -7.66 -12.28 -27.67
N PHE A 87 -8.90 -12.08 -27.23
CA PHE A 87 -10.02 -12.94 -27.61
C PHE A 87 -10.57 -12.59 -29.01
N ILE A 88 -10.51 -11.33 -29.45
CA ILE A 88 -10.90 -10.92 -30.81
C ILE A 88 -10.00 -11.56 -31.86
N PHE A 89 -8.69 -11.52 -31.63
CA PHE A 89 -7.68 -11.97 -32.60
C PHE A 89 -7.22 -13.41 -32.39
N GLY A 90 -7.74 -14.08 -31.35
CA GLY A 90 -7.40 -15.46 -31.01
C GLY A 90 -8.08 -16.49 -31.91
N LYS A 91 -7.45 -17.66 -32.10
CA LYS A 91 -8.16 -18.84 -32.59
C LYS A 91 -8.94 -19.45 -31.43
N HIS A 92 -10.18 -19.87 -31.64
CA HIS A 92 -11.03 -20.48 -30.61
C HIS A 92 -10.33 -21.58 -29.80
N ASP A 93 -9.56 -22.44 -30.46
CA ASP A 93 -8.84 -23.55 -29.82
C ASP A 93 -7.74 -23.09 -28.85
N ALA A 94 -7.29 -21.84 -28.95
CA ALA A 94 -6.26 -21.26 -28.09
C ALA A 94 -6.81 -20.57 -26.83
N ASN A 95 -8.14 -20.38 -26.72
CA ASN A 95 -8.75 -19.64 -25.60
C ASN A 95 -8.51 -20.31 -24.26
N ASN A 96 -8.52 -21.65 -24.20
CA ASN A 96 -8.22 -22.39 -22.98
C ASN A 96 -6.78 -22.15 -22.49
N SER A 97 -5.81 -22.11 -23.42
CA SER A 97 -4.42 -21.79 -23.09
C SER A 97 -4.29 -20.36 -22.59
N LEU A 98 -4.98 -19.41 -23.25
CA LEU A 98 -4.99 -18.00 -22.86
C LEU A 98 -5.57 -17.80 -21.45
N ILE A 99 -6.71 -18.42 -21.16
CA ILE A 99 -7.33 -18.34 -19.83
C ILE A 99 -6.40 -18.94 -18.77
N SER A 100 -5.79 -20.10 -19.05
CA SER A 100 -4.85 -20.73 -18.12
C SER A 100 -3.63 -19.86 -17.84
N GLU A 101 -3.05 -19.25 -18.88
CA GLU A 101 -1.94 -18.31 -18.74
C GLU A 101 -2.34 -17.10 -17.89
N CYS A 102 -3.49 -16.49 -18.18
CA CYS A 102 -3.99 -15.35 -17.42
C CYS A 102 -4.26 -15.71 -15.96
N PHE A 103 -4.84 -16.88 -15.69
CA PHE A 103 -5.07 -17.38 -14.34
C PHE A 103 -3.75 -17.52 -13.56
N ASN A 104 -2.73 -18.10 -14.18
CA ASN A 104 -1.42 -18.26 -13.55
C ASN A 104 -0.77 -16.91 -13.27
N ASN A 105 -0.73 -16.00 -14.26
CA ASN A 105 -0.13 -14.67 -14.11
C ASN A 105 -0.80 -13.86 -13.00
N VAL A 106 -2.14 -13.88 -12.93
CA VAL A 106 -2.89 -13.18 -11.89
C VAL A 106 -2.63 -13.78 -10.51
N ASN A 107 -2.62 -15.10 -10.38
CA ASN A 107 -2.35 -15.75 -9.09
C ASN A 107 -0.92 -15.47 -8.60
N THR A 108 0.06 -15.48 -9.51
CA THR A 108 1.45 -15.13 -9.19
C THR A 108 1.55 -13.67 -8.71
N ALA A 109 0.99 -12.73 -9.47
CA ALA A 109 1.04 -11.31 -9.10
C ALA A 109 0.29 -11.04 -7.77
N LYS A 110 -0.87 -11.67 -7.59
CA LYS A 110 -1.63 -11.61 -6.34
C LYS A 110 -0.83 -12.16 -5.16
N ALA A 111 -0.14 -13.30 -5.33
CA ALA A 111 0.70 -13.88 -4.29
C ALA A 111 1.84 -12.93 -3.91
N SER A 112 2.45 -12.23 -4.88
CA SER A 112 3.48 -11.23 -4.61
C SER A 112 2.95 -10.04 -3.79
N VAL A 113 1.75 -9.54 -4.11
CA VAL A 113 1.10 -8.47 -3.33
C VAL A 113 0.79 -8.94 -1.90
N ILE A 114 0.24 -10.15 -1.74
CA ILE A 114 -0.02 -10.72 -0.41
C ILE A 114 1.28 -10.91 0.36
N ALA A 115 2.35 -11.36 -0.29
CA ALA A 115 3.67 -11.51 0.32
C ALA A 115 4.23 -10.17 0.83
N ALA A 116 4.05 -9.09 0.07
CA ALA A 116 4.42 -7.75 0.51
C ALA A 116 3.62 -7.27 1.73
N LEU A 117 2.42 -7.82 1.96
CA LEU A 117 1.56 -7.52 3.10
C LEU A 117 1.69 -8.54 4.25
N ILE A 118 2.66 -9.46 4.23
CA ILE A 118 2.88 -10.39 5.35
C ILE A 118 3.32 -9.61 6.60
N GLY A 119 2.61 -9.83 7.72
CA GLY A 119 2.87 -9.13 8.99
C GLY A 119 2.19 -7.76 9.09
N HIS A 120 1.46 -7.36 8.05
CA HIS A 120 0.70 -6.12 7.95
C HIS A 120 -0.79 -6.43 8.09
N ASN A 121 -1.33 -6.14 9.28
CA ASN A 121 -2.68 -6.57 9.70
C ASN A 121 -3.60 -5.41 10.09
N LEU A 122 -3.32 -4.20 9.61
CA LEU A 122 -4.16 -3.04 9.84
C LEU A 122 -5.50 -3.18 9.10
N PRO A 123 -6.60 -2.58 9.59
CA PRO A 123 -7.92 -2.74 8.98
C PRO A 123 -7.96 -2.39 7.47
N LYS A 124 -7.21 -1.38 7.05
CA LYS A 124 -7.11 -0.97 5.64
C LYS A 124 -6.34 -1.98 4.77
N GLU A 125 -5.31 -2.62 5.31
CA GLU A 125 -4.54 -3.66 4.63
C GLU A 125 -5.42 -4.92 4.45
N ILE A 126 -6.14 -5.35 5.50
CA ILE A 126 -7.09 -6.47 5.45
C ILE A 126 -8.24 -6.20 4.47
N GLN A 127 -8.79 -4.97 4.50
CA GLN A 127 -9.84 -4.55 3.58
C GLN A 127 -9.36 -4.67 2.12
N PHE A 128 -8.16 -4.19 1.82
CA PHE A 128 -7.58 -4.29 0.49
C PHE A 128 -7.42 -5.74 0.03
N ILE A 129 -6.88 -6.64 0.87
CA ILE A 129 -6.75 -8.07 0.54
C ILE A 129 -8.12 -8.68 0.22
N THR A 130 -9.14 -8.35 1.01
CA THR A 130 -10.51 -8.83 0.79
C THR A 130 -11.07 -8.34 -0.55
N THR A 131 -10.88 -7.06 -0.87
CA THR A 131 -11.29 -6.48 -2.16
C THR A 131 -10.55 -7.15 -3.31
N LEU A 132 -9.24 -7.37 -3.17
CA LEU A 132 -8.42 -8.04 -4.18
C LEU A 132 -8.90 -9.48 -4.46
N ASP A 133 -9.27 -10.22 -3.43
CA ASP A 133 -9.83 -11.56 -3.57
C ASP A 133 -11.13 -11.58 -4.38
N ILE A 134 -12.05 -10.66 -4.08
CA ILE A 134 -13.31 -10.52 -4.80
C ILE A 134 -13.04 -10.13 -6.25
N PHE A 135 -12.15 -9.17 -6.46
CA PHE A 135 -11.83 -8.65 -7.79
C PHE A 135 -11.16 -9.70 -8.68
N THR A 136 -10.20 -10.44 -8.13
CA THR A 136 -9.53 -11.54 -8.83
C THR A 136 -10.54 -12.61 -9.29
N LYS A 137 -11.47 -13.00 -8.42
CA LYS A 137 -12.53 -13.95 -8.77
C LYS A 137 -13.44 -13.40 -9.87
N ARG A 138 -13.77 -12.11 -9.81
CA ARG A 138 -14.56 -11.43 -10.84
C ARG A 138 -13.83 -11.40 -12.19
N TYR A 139 -12.51 -11.16 -12.19
CA TYR A 139 -11.70 -11.20 -13.41
C TYR A 139 -11.71 -12.57 -14.07
N ILE A 140 -11.55 -13.63 -13.28
CA ILE A 140 -11.62 -15.00 -13.80
C ILE A 140 -12.99 -15.29 -14.42
N CYS A 141 -14.08 -14.84 -13.78
CA CYS A 141 -15.42 -14.93 -14.36
C CYS A 141 -15.53 -14.16 -15.68
N PHE A 142 -14.95 -12.96 -15.74
CA PHE A 142 -14.90 -12.14 -16.95
C PHE A 142 -14.17 -12.85 -18.10
N LEU A 143 -13.05 -13.54 -17.86
CA LEU A 143 -12.34 -14.31 -18.88
C LEU A 143 -13.21 -15.43 -19.49
N PHE A 144 -13.94 -16.18 -18.64
CA PHE A 144 -14.86 -17.21 -19.14
C PHE A 144 -16.08 -16.62 -19.85
N ASP A 145 -16.52 -15.42 -19.43
CA ASP A 145 -17.62 -14.72 -20.10
C ASP A 145 -17.18 -14.20 -21.48
N LEU A 146 -15.93 -13.76 -21.63
CA LEU A 146 -15.35 -13.40 -22.92
C LEU A 146 -15.23 -14.62 -23.84
N GLU A 147 -14.70 -15.74 -23.34
CA GLU A 147 -14.61 -16.99 -24.10
C GLU A 147 -15.97 -17.41 -24.67
N PHE A 148 -17.01 -17.38 -23.84
CA PHE A 148 -18.37 -17.67 -24.26
C PHE A 148 -18.91 -16.63 -25.23
N TYR A 149 -18.70 -15.33 -24.97
CA TYR A 149 -19.16 -14.27 -25.86
C TYR A 149 -18.61 -14.44 -27.28
N TYR A 150 -17.32 -14.73 -27.41
CA TYR A 150 -16.68 -14.91 -28.72
C TYR A 150 -17.04 -16.24 -29.39
N SER A 151 -17.59 -17.22 -28.65
CA SER A 151 -18.08 -18.46 -29.26
C SER A 151 -19.52 -18.36 -29.79
N LEU A 152 -20.16 -17.21 -29.59
CA LEU A 152 -21.47 -16.93 -30.17
C LEU A 152 -21.33 -16.46 -31.62
N ASP A 153 -22.20 -16.98 -32.47
CA ASP A 153 -22.35 -16.53 -33.84
C ASP A 153 -23.21 -15.27 -33.93
N PHE A 154 -22.93 -14.42 -34.92
CA PHE A 154 -23.73 -13.23 -35.23
C PHE A 154 -24.93 -13.62 -36.11
N ASP A 155 -26.00 -12.82 -36.04
CA ASP A 155 -27.17 -12.91 -36.92
C ASP A 155 -27.87 -14.29 -36.94
N VAL A 156 -27.76 -15.05 -35.85
CA VAL A 156 -28.47 -16.32 -35.63
C VAL A 156 -29.86 -16.11 -35.00
N SER A 157 -30.68 -17.17 -34.98
CA SER A 157 -32.03 -17.08 -34.40
C SER A 157 -32.01 -16.80 -32.89
N ARG A 158 -33.05 -16.11 -32.40
CA ARG A 158 -33.23 -15.84 -30.96
C ARG A 158 -33.25 -17.11 -30.12
N ASP A 159 -33.92 -18.16 -30.61
CA ASP A 159 -34.04 -19.43 -29.89
C ASP A 159 -32.68 -20.15 -29.78
N GLU A 160 -31.85 -20.06 -30.82
CA GLU A 160 -30.50 -20.62 -30.80
C GLU A 160 -29.58 -19.91 -29.79
N ILE A 161 -29.57 -18.57 -29.77
CA ILE A 161 -28.82 -17.83 -28.73
C ILE A 161 -29.31 -18.21 -27.35
N LYS A 162 -30.63 -18.28 -27.17
CA LYS A 162 -31.23 -18.61 -25.88
C LYS A 162 -30.82 -20.00 -25.40
N GLU A 163 -30.76 -20.99 -26.29
CA GLU A 163 -30.27 -22.33 -25.96
C GLU A 163 -28.79 -22.33 -25.57
N LYS A 164 -27.93 -21.66 -26.35
CA LYS A 164 -26.49 -21.52 -26.07
C LYS A 164 -26.26 -20.84 -24.71
N VAL A 165 -26.96 -19.73 -24.46
CA VAL A 165 -26.89 -18.96 -23.19
C VAL A 165 -27.38 -19.78 -22.00
N ASN A 166 -28.49 -20.50 -22.13
CA ASN A 166 -29.00 -21.35 -21.06
C ASN A 166 -28.05 -22.49 -20.74
N SER A 167 -27.48 -23.14 -21.76
CA SER A 167 -26.48 -24.20 -21.59
C SER A 167 -25.24 -23.69 -20.85
N TYR A 168 -24.72 -22.53 -21.25
CA TYR A 168 -23.60 -21.89 -20.57
C TYR A 168 -23.93 -21.53 -19.12
N MET A 169 -25.07 -20.88 -18.87
CA MET A 169 -25.53 -20.54 -17.52
C MET A 169 -25.64 -21.77 -16.62
N VAL A 170 -26.19 -22.88 -17.12
CA VAL A 170 -26.28 -24.14 -16.37
C VAL A 170 -24.90 -24.70 -16.06
N SER A 171 -23.96 -24.67 -17.02
CA SER A 171 -22.59 -25.15 -16.82
C SER A 171 -21.78 -24.35 -15.79
N LYS A 172 -22.16 -23.08 -15.55
CA LYS A 172 -21.49 -22.17 -14.61
C LYS A 172 -22.29 -21.93 -13.33
N ARG A 173 -23.47 -22.55 -13.18
CA ARG A 173 -24.38 -22.36 -12.04
C ARG A 173 -23.69 -22.79 -10.74
N GLY A 174 -23.56 -21.86 -9.80
CA GLY A 174 -22.81 -22.05 -8.54
C GLY A 174 -21.64 -21.08 -8.34
N THR A 175 -21.32 -20.22 -9.33
CA THR A 175 -20.15 -19.32 -9.29
C THR A 175 -20.52 -17.83 -9.30
N MET A 176 -20.74 -17.25 -8.11
CA MET A 176 -20.79 -15.80 -7.83
C MET A 176 -21.79 -14.92 -8.63
N LEU A 177 -21.95 -13.66 -8.19
CA LEU A 177 -22.88 -12.60 -8.64
C LEU A 177 -23.46 -12.77 -10.07
N GLU A 178 -24.63 -13.39 -10.15
CA GLU A 178 -25.27 -13.76 -11.42
C GLU A 178 -25.60 -12.56 -12.32
N LYS A 179 -25.91 -11.39 -11.74
CA LYS A 179 -26.40 -10.20 -12.47
C LYS A 179 -25.35 -9.50 -13.35
N ASN A 180 -24.07 -9.73 -13.11
CA ASN A 180 -22.97 -9.06 -13.83
C ASN A 180 -22.32 -9.97 -14.89
N ARG A 181 -22.94 -11.12 -15.16
CA ARG A 181 -22.43 -12.13 -16.09
C ARG A 181 -23.01 -11.94 -17.48
N ILE A 182 -22.26 -12.37 -18.50
CA ILE A 182 -22.67 -12.22 -19.90
C ILE A 182 -24.04 -12.82 -20.21
N TRP A 183 -24.39 -13.97 -19.61
CA TRP A 183 -25.70 -14.60 -19.81
C TRP A 183 -26.86 -13.71 -19.34
N SER A 184 -26.68 -12.98 -18.24
CA SER A 184 -27.70 -12.07 -17.72
C SER A 184 -27.84 -10.82 -18.56
N ILE A 185 -26.73 -10.32 -19.12
CA ILE A 185 -26.74 -9.18 -20.05
C ILE A 185 -27.52 -9.54 -21.32
N ILE A 186 -27.23 -10.71 -21.92
CA ILE A 186 -27.91 -11.17 -23.13
C ILE A 186 -29.40 -11.43 -22.87
N ALA A 187 -29.74 -12.06 -21.74
CA ALA A 187 -31.13 -12.34 -21.38
C ALA A 187 -31.95 -11.06 -21.18
N GLN A 188 -31.35 -10.01 -20.59
CA GLN A 188 -32.02 -8.71 -20.41
C GLN A 188 -32.29 -7.98 -21.74
N ALA A 189 -31.50 -8.28 -22.76
CA ALA A 189 -31.65 -7.72 -24.10
C ALA A 189 -32.49 -8.59 -25.04
N ASP A 190 -33.22 -9.55 -24.49
CA ASP A 190 -34.12 -10.44 -25.22
C ASP A 190 -33.44 -11.34 -26.26
N TYR A 191 -32.16 -11.69 -26.03
CA TYR A 191 -31.40 -12.63 -26.87
C TYR A 191 -31.26 -12.19 -28.34
N LYS A 192 -31.25 -10.89 -28.61
CA LYS A 192 -30.99 -10.35 -29.96
C LYS A 192 -29.54 -10.62 -30.36
N SER A 193 -29.32 -10.97 -31.63
CA SER A 193 -28.05 -11.47 -32.17
C SER A 193 -27.41 -10.56 -33.21
N ASP A 194 -28.04 -9.42 -33.54
CA ASP A 194 -27.49 -8.49 -34.52
C ASP A 194 -26.20 -7.84 -33.99
N SER A 195 -25.39 -7.33 -34.93
CA SER A 195 -24.09 -6.71 -34.64
C SER A 195 -24.14 -5.59 -33.58
N ILE A 196 -25.24 -4.81 -33.54
CA ILE A 196 -25.43 -3.72 -32.57
C ILE A 196 -25.62 -4.30 -31.17
N ASN A 197 -26.46 -5.31 -31.04
CA ASN A 197 -26.74 -5.97 -29.76
C ASN A 197 -25.51 -6.70 -29.24
N MET A 198 -24.79 -7.44 -30.08
CA MET A 198 -23.54 -8.12 -29.69
C MET A 198 -22.51 -7.12 -29.14
N SER A 199 -22.27 -6.03 -29.87
CA SER A 199 -21.37 -4.95 -29.43
C SER A 199 -21.83 -4.32 -28.10
N SER A 200 -23.14 -4.14 -27.92
CA SER A 200 -23.73 -3.64 -26.67
C SER A 200 -23.47 -4.59 -25.50
N TYR A 201 -23.54 -5.91 -25.71
CA TYR A 201 -23.29 -6.90 -24.67
C TYR A 201 -21.85 -6.85 -24.18
N LEU A 202 -20.88 -6.80 -25.08
CA LEU A 202 -19.46 -6.71 -24.74
C LEU A 202 -19.16 -5.44 -23.94
N ASN A 203 -19.68 -4.29 -24.39
CA ASN A 203 -19.50 -3.01 -23.69
C ASN A 203 -20.10 -3.04 -22.28
N GLN A 204 -21.28 -3.64 -22.12
CA GLN A 204 -21.87 -3.82 -20.80
C GLN A 204 -21.05 -4.77 -19.93
N LEU A 205 -20.55 -5.87 -20.49
CA LEU A 205 -19.71 -6.83 -19.75
C LEU A 205 -18.44 -6.17 -19.22
N ILE A 206 -17.73 -5.42 -20.07
CA ILE A 206 -16.53 -4.65 -19.69
C ILE A 206 -16.87 -3.67 -18.55
N LYS A 207 -17.98 -2.93 -18.68
CA LYS A 207 -18.42 -1.98 -17.65
C LYS A 207 -18.78 -2.68 -16.32
N LYS A 208 -19.34 -3.88 -16.37
CA LYS A 208 -19.76 -4.67 -15.19
C LYS A 208 -18.61 -5.35 -14.46
N TYR A 209 -17.42 -5.39 -15.04
CA TYR A 209 -16.22 -5.85 -14.36
C TYR A 209 -15.74 -4.87 -13.26
N HIS A 210 -15.99 -3.57 -13.43
CA HIS A 210 -15.70 -2.51 -12.46
C HIS A 210 -14.23 -2.44 -12.01
N PHE A 211 -13.29 -2.29 -12.93
CA PHE A 211 -11.86 -2.16 -12.60
C PHE A 211 -11.53 -0.94 -11.75
N GLU A 212 -12.33 0.12 -11.87
CA GLU A 212 -12.23 1.32 -11.05
C GLU A 212 -12.32 1.04 -9.53
N GLU A 213 -13.01 -0.05 -9.13
CA GLU A 213 -13.08 -0.49 -7.73
C GLU A 213 -11.71 -0.95 -7.23
N PHE A 214 -10.97 -1.71 -8.05
CA PHE A 214 -9.62 -2.13 -7.73
C PHE A 214 -8.67 -0.94 -7.68
N GLU A 215 -8.79 -0.03 -8.64
CA GLU A 215 -7.97 1.18 -8.70
C GLU A 215 -8.12 2.05 -7.45
N THR A 216 -9.36 2.33 -7.09
CA THR A 216 -9.69 3.10 -5.88
C THR A 216 -9.14 2.41 -4.64
N SER A 217 -9.31 1.08 -4.54
CA SER A 217 -8.89 0.33 -3.36
C SER A 217 -7.39 0.36 -3.13
N TYR A 218 -6.56 0.21 -4.17
CA TYR A 218 -5.10 0.29 -3.99
C TYR A 218 -4.64 1.72 -3.70
N LEU A 219 -5.25 2.74 -4.33
CA LEU A 219 -4.90 4.15 -4.07
C LEU A 219 -5.19 4.55 -2.62
N GLU A 220 -6.31 4.09 -2.07
CA GLU A 220 -6.63 4.28 -0.65
C GLU A 220 -5.59 3.64 0.27
N LEU A 221 -5.18 2.41 -0.02
CA LEU A 221 -4.15 1.73 0.76
C LEU A 221 -2.83 2.51 0.71
N ILE A 222 -2.36 2.89 -0.47
CA ILE A 222 -1.11 3.64 -0.61
C ILE A 222 -1.16 4.98 0.14
N ARG A 223 -2.28 5.70 0.08
CA ARG A 223 -2.45 6.97 0.82
C ARG A 223 -2.42 6.74 2.33
N TYR A 224 -3.13 5.73 2.81
CA TYR A 224 -3.12 5.35 4.22
C TYR A 224 -1.71 5.03 4.72
N GLU A 225 -0.95 4.27 3.94
CA GLU A 225 0.42 3.88 4.29
C GLU A 225 1.40 5.05 4.30
N TYR A 226 1.23 5.98 3.37
CA TYR A 226 1.99 7.24 3.38
C TYR A 226 1.74 8.08 4.62
N GLN A 227 0.49 8.16 5.08
CA GLN A 227 0.15 8.88 6.30
C GLN A 227 0.82 8.24 7.52
N LEU A 228 0.80 6.90 7.61
CA LEU A 228 1.50 6.19 8.68
C LEU A 228 3.01 6.45 8.67
N ALA A 229 3.64 6.42 7.49
CA ALA A 229 5.05 6.74 7.37
C ALA A 229 5.35 8.17 7.87
N ASN A 230 4.58 9.17 7.45
CA ASN A 230 4.81 10.55 7.86
C ASN A 230 4.60 10.78 9.37
N ASN A 231 3.71 10.03 10.00
CA ASN A 231 3.49 10.11 11.45
C ASN A 231 4.70 9.65 12.28
N ILE A 232 5.59 8.82 11.72
CA ILE A 232 6.84 8.39 12.39
C ILE A 232 7.74 9.60 12.68
N LEU A 233 7.80 10.55 11.74
CA LEU A 233 8.61 11.76 11.88
C LEU A 233 7.89 12.85 12.70
N ASN A 234 6.58 13.02 12.49
CA ASN A 234 5.79 14.08 13.11
C ASN A 234 5.51 13.87 14.61
N GLY A 235 5.63 12.63 15.11
CA GLY A 235 5.60 12.34 16.55
C GLY A 235 6.73 13.00 17.37
N ALA A 236 7.59 13.81 16.75
CA ALA A 236 8.60 14.63 17.42
C ALA A 236 8.13 16.07 17.75
N GLU A 237 6.99 16.52 17.21
CA GLU A 237 6.54 17.92 17.40
C GLU A 237 5.54 18.12 18.55
N GLN A 238 5.01 17.05 19.16
CA GLN A 238 3.97 17.15 20.20
C GLN A 238 4.48 17.19 21.65
N ASP A 239 5.80 17.05 21.88
CA ASP A 239 6.42 17.14 23.22
C ASP A 239 7.19 18.47 23.42
N LYS A 240 6.64 19.60 22.94
CA LYS A 240 7.17 20.95 23.24
C LYS A 240 6.22 21.76 24.12
#